data_AF-A0AAU4RL55-F1
#
_entry.id   AF-A0AAU4RL55-F1
#
_cell.length_a   1.000
_cell.length_b   1.000
_cell.length_c   1.000
_cell.angle_alpha   90.00
_cell.angle_beta   90.00
_cell.angle_gamma   90.00
#
_symmetry.space_group_name_H-M   'P 1'
#
loop_
_entity.id
_entity.type
_entity.pdbx_description
1 polymer ?
#
loop_
_entity_poly.entity_id
_entity_poly.type
_entity_poly.pdbx_seq_one_letter_code
_entity_poly.pdbx_strand_id
1 'polypeptide(L)'
;MSVLGGYPVGPSAWAIERFGRHAGALAAAVPVQLAKAHGKAHAAHLAAGLKKRSPYGVALAGVVRENLAETARELGEAVRDVRGYEYAVINDHALFPFRYADRPKPLDRARLPANASPTRHRLFRAHGPQPPEGLFDVDEDLATEEYLGLHEVFEELGASTRLVCVFFTADAENGIHAIHWGDAHLEPDRTFTWPYREQLPVAPVQME
;
A
#
# COMPACT_ATOMS: atom_id res chain seq x y z
N MET A 1 22.74 -19.90 -26.73
CA MET A 1 22.76 -18.45 -27.03
C MET A 1 22.16 -17.71 -25.85
N SER A 2 22.68 -16.52 -25.58
CA SER A 2 22.71 -15.79 -24.31
C SER A 2 21.44 -15.82 -23.43
N VAL A 3 21.67 -16.24 -22.19
CA VAL A 3 20.91 -15.86 -21.01
C VAL A 3 21.26 -14.39 -20.74
N LEU A 4 20.35 -13.46 -21.02
CA LEU A 4 20.51 -12.10 -20.52
C LEU A 4 20.06 -12.09 -19.05
N GLY A 5 21.04 -12.29 -18.17
CA GLY A 5 20.89 -11.93 -16.77
C GLY A 5 20.59 -10.45 -16.69
N GLY A 6 19.34 -10.11 -16.36
CA GLY A 6 19.00 -8.76 -15.96
C GLY A 6 19.80 -8.44 -14.72
N TYR A 7 20.70 -7.48 -14.82
CA TYR A 7 21.30 -6.84 -13.64
C TYR A 7 20.17 -6.47 -12.68
N PRO A 8 20.34 -6.65 -11.35
CA PRO A 8 19.40 -6.07 -10.42
C PRO A 8 19.39 -4.58 -10.69
N VAL A 9 18.30 -4.10 -11.29
CA VAL A 9 18.05 -2.67 -11.42
C VAL A 9 18.01 -2.20 -9.97
N GLY A 10 19.02 -1.43 -9.57
CA GLY A 10 19.10 -0.87 -8.24
C GLY A 10 17.83 -0.08 -7.91
N PRO A 11 17.57 0.22 -6.62
CA PRO A 11 16.41 1.01 -6.25
C PRO A 11 16.40 2.33 -7.03
N SER A 12 15.21 2.78 -7.45
CA SER A 12 15.07 4.04 -8.15
C SER A 12 15.48 5.22 -7.27
N ALA A 13 15.78 6.37 -7.88
CA ALA A 13 16.10 7.59 -7.14
C ALA A 13 14.98 7.96 -6.16
N TRP A 14 13.72 7.79 -6.58
CA TRP A 14 12.54 8.00 -5.72
C TRP A 14 12.56 7.05 -4.51
N ALA A 15 12.81 5.75 -4.71
CA ALA A 15 12.84 4.80 -3.61
C ALA A 15 14.00 5.11 -2.64
N ILE A 16 15.16 5.52 -3.16
CA ILE A 16 16.31 5.95 -2.35
C ILE A 16 15.97 7.18 -1.51
N GLU A 17 15.27 8.17 -2.08
CA GLU A 17 14.86 9.38 -1.36
C GLU A 17 13.91 9.06 -0.20
N ARG A 18 12.94 8.16 -0.40
CA ARG A 18 11.97 7.80 0.66
C ARG A 18 12.55 6.86 1.70
N PHE A 19 13.28 5.84 1.28
CA PHE A 19 13.67 4.72 2.15
C PHE A 19 15.16 4.68 2.49
N GLY A 20 15.96 5.59 1.93
CA GLY A 20 17.39 5.67 2.16
C GLY A 20 18.10 4.34 1.87
N ARG A 21 18.90 3.88 2.83
CA ARG A 21 19.64 2.61 2.74
C ARG A 21 18.75 1.38 2.57
N HIS A 22 17.47 1.45 2.97
CA HIS A 22 16.53 0.34 2.91
C HIS A 22 15.81 0.19 1.56
N ALA A 23 15.98 1.14 0.64
CA ALA A 23 15.27 1.16 -0.63
C ALA A 23 15.43 -0.14 -1.43
N GLY A 24 16.66 -0.64 -1.56
CA GLY A 24 16.94 -1.90 -2.28
C GLY A 24 16.34 -3.13 -1.59
N ALA A 25 16.44 -3.18 -0.25
CA ALA A 25 15.88 -4.28 0.54
C ALA A 25 14.35 -4.32 0.45
N LEU A 26 13.69 -3.16 0.53
CA LEU A 26 12.24 -3.06 0.39
C LEU A 26 11.76 -3.41 -1.02
N ALA A 27 12.44 -2.91 -2.07
CA ALA A 27 12.08 -3.22 -3.45
C ALA A 27 12.14 -4.74 -3.75
N ALA A 28 13.06 -5.46 -3.10
CA ALA A 28 13.15 -6.91 -3.18
C ALA A 28 12.15 -7.64 -2.27
N ALA A 29 11.93 -7.14 -1.04
CA ALA A 29 11.11 -7.79 -0.03
C ALA A 29 9.60 -7.67 -0.32
N VAL A 30 9.12 -6.50 -0.77
CA VAL A 30 7.68 -6.25 -0.99
C VAL A 30 7.03 -7.31 -1.89
N PRO A 31 7.57 -7.65 -3.09
CA PRO A 31 7.02 -8.70 -3.92
C PRO A 31 6.95 -10.07 -3.24
N VAL A 32 8.00 -10.44 -2.51
CA VAL A 32 8.09 -11.72 -1.79
C VAL A 32 7.05 -11.77 -0.68
N GLN A 33 6.87 -10.68 0.07
CA GLN A 33 5.88 -10.60 1.14
C GLN A 33 4.44 -10.65 0.63
N LEU A 34 4.16 -10.04 -0.53
CA LEU A 34 2.86 -10.16 -1.18
C LEU A 34 2.59 -11.60 -1.67
N ALA A 35 3.60 -12.28 -2.23
CA ALA A 35 3.47 -13.67 -2.65
C ALA A 35 3.22 -14.63 -1.45
N LYS A 36 3.97 -14.46 -0.35
CA LYS A 36 3.74 -15.19 0.90
C LYS A 36 2.33 -14.94 1.46
N ALA A 37 1.88 -13.69 1.41
CA ALA A 37 0.53 -13.33 1.88
C ALA A 37 -0.56 -13.97 1.03
N HIS A 38 -0.36 -14.03 -0.29
CA HIS A 38 -1.25 -14.76 -1.17
C HIS A 38 -1.32 -16.25 -0.82
N GLY A 39 -0.18 -16.93 -0.61
CA GLY A 39 -0.16 -18.34 -0.23
C GLY A 39 -0.96 -18.63 1.05
N LYS A 40 -0.73 -17.84 2.11
CA LYS A 40 -1.50 -17.94 3.37
C LYS A 40 -2.99 -17.67 3.17
N ALA A 41 -3.33 -16.64 2.39
CA ALA A 41 -4.73 -16.30 2.11
C ALA A 41 -5.43 -17.36 1.25
N HIS A 42 -4.73 -17.99 0.31
CA HIS A 42 -5.22 -19.08 -0.50
C HIS A 42 -5.51 -20.32 0.37
N ALA A 43 -4.57 -20.71 1.24
CA ALA A 43 -4.78 -21.80 2.19
C ALA A 43 -6.00 -21.56 3.10
N ALA A 44 -6.14 -20.33 3.63
CA ALA A 44 -7.30 -19.95 4.43
C ALA A 44 -8.62 -20.03 3.63
N HIS A 45 -8.59 -19.66 2.35
CA HIS A 45 -9.76 -19.77 1.48
C HIS A 45 -10.18 -21.22 1.23
N LEU A 46 -9.22 -22.11 0.94
CA LEU A 46 -9.46 -23.54 0.76
C LEU A 46 -10.02 -24.16 2.05
N ALA A 47 -9.42 -23.85 3.20
CA ALA A 47 -9.87 -24.35 4.50
C ALA A 47 -11.30 -23.90 4.86
N ALA A 48 -11.69 -22.68 4.45
CA ALA A 48 -13.04 -22.19 4.68
C ALA A 48 -14.11 -22.93 3.87
N GLY A 49 -13.76 -23.53 2.71
CA GLY A 49 -14.69 -24.28 1.86
C GLY A 49 -15.87 -23.45 1.32
N LEU A 50 -15.83 -22.12 1.43
CA LEU A 50 -16.90 -21.23 1.02
C LEU A 50 -16.80 -20.89 -0.47
N LYS A 51 -17.94 -20.87 -1.15
CA LYS A 51 -18.03 -20.35 -2.54
C LYS A 51 -17.72 -18.85 -2.63
N LYS A 52 -17.90 -18.11 -1.53
CA LYS A 52 -17.60 -16.67 -1.48
C LYS A 52 -16.09 -16.47 -1.36
N ARG A 53 -15.55 -15.53 -2.13
CA ARG A 53 -14.14 -15.12 -2.07
C ARG A 53 -13.78 -14.20 -0.88
N SER A 54 -14.74 -13.93 0.01
CA SER A 54 -14.50 -13.06 1.17
C SER A 54 -13.39 -13.56 2.12
N PRO A 55 -13.23 -14.87 2.40
CA PRO A 55 -12.14 -15.35 3.27
C PRO A 55 -10.77 -15.00 2.69
N TYR A 56 -10.58 -15.19 1.37
CA TYR A 56 -9.35 -14.82 0.68
C TYR A 56 -9.04 -13.33 0.82
N GLY A 57 -10.02 -12.47 0.55
CA GLY A 57 -9.81 -11.01 0.59
C GLY A 57 -9.46 -10.49 1.98
N VAL A 58 -10.12 -11.01 3.03
CA VAL A 58 -9.84 -10.62 4.42
C VAL A 58 -8.48 -11.13 4.87
N ALA A 59 -8.17 -12.40 4.63
CA ALA A 59 -6.88 -12.99 4.99
C ALA A 59 -5.72 -12.26 4.28
N LEU A 60 -5.84 -12.01 2.98
CA LEU A 60 -4.82 -11.31 2.20
C LEU A 60 -4.56 -9.90 2.76
N ALA A 61 -5.62 -9.17 3.11
CA ALA A 61 -5.48 -7.82 3.65
C ALA A 61 -4.76 -7.80 5.01
N GLY A 62 -5.04 -8.76 5.90
CA GLY A 62 -4.35 -8.89 7.19
C GLY A 62 -2.88 -9.27 7.00
N VAL A 63 -2.64 -10.38 6.31
CA VAL A 63 -1.29 -10.96 6.17
C VAL A 63 -0.34 -10.06 5.41
N VAL A 64 -0.79 -9.30 4.39
CA VAL A 64 0.08 -8.32 3.71
C VAL A 64 0.57 -7.25 4.71
N ARG A 65 -0.29 -6.75 5.61
CA ARG A 65 0.12 -5.75 6.60
C ARG A 65 1.12 -6.34 7.59
N GLU A 66 0.81 -7.52 8.13
CA GLU A 66 1.68 -8.24 9.07
C GLU A 66 3.08 -8.48 8.46
N ASN A 67 3.13 -9.01 7.23
CA ASN A 67 4.38 -9.30 6.55
C ASN A 67 5.22 -8.03 6.27
N LEU A 68 4.57 -6.90 5.93
CA LEU A 68 5.27 -5.62 5.76
C LEU A 68 5.78 -5.08 7.11
N ALA A 69 4.99 -5.19 8.17
CA ALA A 69 5.40 -4.80 9.52
C ALA A 69 6.58 -5.66 10.04
N GLU A 70 6.56 -6.97 9.79
CA GLU A 70 7.68 -7.87 10.07
C GLU A 70 8.94 -7.44 9.31
N THR A 71 8.80 -7.11 8.02
CA THR A 71 9.92 -6.60 7.21
C THR A 71 10.51 -5.31 7.80
N ALA A 72 9.68 -4.38 8.28
CA ALA A 72 10.19 -3.18 8.96
C ALA A 72 10.97 -3.52 10.24
N ARG A 73 10.45 -4.45 11.07
CA ARG A 73 11.14 -4.91 12.29
C ARG A 73 12.50 -5.55 11.97
N GLU A 74 12.57 -6.40 10.94
CA GLU A 74 13.82 -7.03 10.48
C GLU A 74 14.85 -6.00 10.00
N LEU A 75 14.39 -4.89 9.42
CA LEU A 75 15.24 -3.78 8.99
C LEU A 75 15.62 -2.82 10.13
N GLY A 76 15.09 -3.04 11.34
CA GLY A 76 15.30 -2.16 12.50
C GLY A 76 14.49 -0.85 12.44
N GLU A 77 13.44 -0.82 11.62
CA GLU A 77 12.56 0.33 11.41
C GLU A 77 11.29 0.23 12.26
N ALA A 78 10.52 1.33 12.31
CA ALA A 78 9.36 1.42 13.18
C ALA A 78 8.13 0.68 12.61
N VAL A 79 7.27 0.21 13.52
CA VAL A 79 5.91 -0.24 13.21
C VAL A 79 4.95 0.59 14.05
N ARG A 80 3.93 1.17 13.42
CA ARG A 80 2.91 2.00 14.08
C ARG A 80 1.56 1.32 13.99
N ASP A 81 0.87 1.21 15.12
CA ASP A 81 -0.51 0.74 15.15
C ASP A 81 -1.46 1.91 14.89
N VAL A 82 -2.34 1.76 13.90
CA VAL A 82 -3.40 2.72 13.62
C VAL A 82 -4.72 1.98 13.66
N ARG A 83 -5.47 2.19 14.74
CA ARG A 83 -6.81 1.58 14.95
C ARG A 83 -6.78 0.04 14.83
N GLY A 84 -5.75 -0.60 15.37
CA GLY A 84 -5.57 -2.06 15.37
C GLY A 84 -4.95 -2.61 14.09
N TYR A 85 -4.36 -1.76 13.25
CA TYR A 85 -3.65 -2.16 12.04
C TYR A 85 -2.20 -1.70 12.11
N GLU A 86 -1.26 -2.63 11.98
CA GLU A 86 0.16 -2.33 11.92
C GLU A 86 0.56 -1.77 10.56
N TYR A 87 1.30 -0.66 10.58
CA TYR A 87 1.93 -0.04 9.41
C TYR A 87 3.45 -0.01 9.60
N ALA A 88 4.16 -0.58 8.64
CA ALA A 88 5.60 -0.42 8.49
C ALA A 88 5.93 1.03 8.17
N VAL A 89 6.78 1.67 8.98
CA VAL A 89 7.23 3.06 8.79
C VAL A 89 8.74 3.06 8.64
N ILE A 90 9.21 3.45 7.45
CA ILE A 90 10.63 3.51 7.11
C ILE A 90 10.96 4.95 6.75
N ASN A 91 11.86 5.58 7.52
CA ASN A 91 12.27 6.97 7.28
C ASN A 91 11.05 7.92 7.11
N ASP A 92 10.12 7.88 8.06
CA ASP A 92 8.85 8.62 8.06
C ASP A 92 7.90 8.33 6.88
N HIS A 93 8.09 7.21 6.17
CA HIS A 93 7.19 6.75 5.12
C HIS A 93 6.47 5.47 5.54
N ALA A 94 5.15 5.58 5.73
CA ALA A 94 4.30 4.44 6.05
C ALA A 94 3.89 3.68 4.78
N LEU A 95 4.18 2.37 4.74
CA LEU A 95 3.75 1.50 3.64
C LEU A 95 2.26 1.16 3.77
N PHE A 96 1.47 1.58 2.79
CA PHE A 96 0.02 1.37 2.76
C PHE A 96 -0.38 0.35 1.67
N PRO A 97 -0.62 -0.93 2.02
CA PRO A 97 -1.01 -1.94 1.04
C PRO A 97 -2.48 -1.78 0.61
N PHE A 98 -2.70 -1.76 -0.70
CA PHE A 98 -4.02 -1.58 -1.29
C PHE A 98 -4.26 -2.50 -2.50
N ARG A 99 -5.13 -3.49 -2.30
CA ARG A 99 -5.66 -4.31 -3.39
C ARG A 99 -6.78 -3.56 -4.10
N TYR A 100 -6.57 -3.16 -5.34
CA TYR A 100 -7.53 -2.34 -6.10
C TYR A 100 -8.39 -3.13 -7.10
N ALA A 101 -8.05 -4.39 -7.37
CA ALA A 101 -8.85 -5.28 -8.21
C ALA A 101 -8.61 -6.76 -7.88
N ASP A 102 -9.59 -7.59 -8.24
CA ASP A 102 -9.54 -9.06 -8.21
C ASP A 102 -9.28 -9.69 -9.59
N ARG A 103 -8.72 -8.88 -10.50
CA ARG A 103 -8.37 -9.27 -11.87
C ARG A 103 -7.30 -8.32 -12.39
N PRO A 104 -6.56 -8.67 -13.44
CA PRO A 104 -5.65 -7.75 -14.10
C PRO A 104 -6.40 -6.47 -14.50
N LYS A 105 -5.89 -5.33 -14.04
CA LYS A 105 -6.47 -4.02 -14.29
C LYS A 105 -5.33 -2.99 -14.31
N PRO A 106 -5.31 -2.05 -15.27
CA PRO A 106 -4.32 -0.96 -15.25
C PRO A 106 -4.43 -0.11 -13.98
N LEU A 107 -3.29 0.37 -13.48
CA LEU A 107 -3.24 1.20 -12.28
C LEU A 107 -4.04 2.51 -12.42
N ASP A 108 -4.08 3.11 -13.62
CA ASP A 108 -4.89 4.31 -13.91
C ASP A 108 -6.40 4.12 -13.68
N ARG A 109 -6.85 2.87 -13.58
CA ARG A 109 -8.24 2.54 -13.26
C ARG A 109 -8.43 2.12 -11.79
N ALA A 110 -7.41 2.22 -10.95
CA ALA A 110 -7.55 2.03 -9.52
C ALA A 110 -8.48 3.09 -8.95
N ARG A 111 -9.37 2.68 -8.06
CA ARG A 111 -10.33 3.56 -7.39
C ARG A 111 -10.52 3.11 -5.95
N LEU A 112 -10.72 4.05 -5.05
CA LEU A 112 -11.14 3.73 -3.70
C LEU A 112 -12.60 3.22 -3.74
N PRO A 113 -12.91 2.03 -3.19
CA PRO A 113 -14.27 1.52 -3.16
C PRO A 113 -15.24 2.50 -2.48
N ALA A 114 -16.49 2.57 -2.95
CA ALA A 114 -17.50 3.47 -2.38
C ALA A 114 -17.78 3.16 -0.90
N ASN A 115 -17.57 1.91 -0.52
CA ASN A 115 -17.74 1.37 0.83
C ASN A 115 -16.40 1.24 1.57
N ALA A 116 -15.35 1.95 1.14
CA ALA A 116 -14.10 1.97 1.90
C ALA A 116 -14.35 2.58 3.28
N SER A 117 -13.63 2.09 4.30
CA SER A 117 -13.81 2.60 5.66
C SER A 117 -13.41 4.08 5.76
N PRO A 118 -14.03 4.86 6.65
CA PRO A 118 -13.64 6.25 6.91
C PRO A 118 -12.15 6.38 7.24
N THR A 119 -11.58 5.41 7.96
CA THR A 119 -10.13 5.34 8.26
C THR A 119 -9.27 5.32 6.99
N ARG A 120 -9.64 4.56 5.96
CA ARG A 120 -8.87 4.53 4.71
C ARG A 120 -8.95 5.85 3.97
N HIS A 121 -10.14 6.44 3.89
CA HIS A 121 -10.30 7.77 3.30
C HIS A 121 -9.42 8.81 4.01
N ARG A 122 -9.43 8.81 5.34
CA ARG A 122 -8.63 9.73 6.15
C ARG A 122 -7.13 9.50 5.99
N LEU A 123 -6.66 8.25 5.95
CA LEU A 123 -5.23 7.96 5.73
C LEU A 123 -4.71 8.57 4.43
N PHE A 124 -5.44 8.39 3.33
CA PHE A 124 -5.06 9.00 2.04
C PHE A 124 -5.07 10.54 2.08
N ARG A 125 -6.01 11.16 2.79
CA ARG A 125 -6.09 12.63 2.86
C ARG A 125 -5.03 13.24 3.77
N ALA A 126 -4.84 12.68 4.96
CA ALA A 126 -3.94 13.22 5.97
C ALA A 126 -2.45 12.97 5.62
N HIS A 127 -2.13 11.79 5.11
CA HIS A 127 -0.74 11.37 4.91
C HIS A 127 -0.36 11.18 3.43
N GLY A 128 -1.31 11.29 2.49
CA GLY A 128 -1.01 11.30 1.06
C GLY A 128 -0.39 12.63 0.60
N PRO A 129 0.07 12.70 -0.66
CA PRO A 129 0.51 13.95 -1.28
C PRO A 129 -0.60 14.99 -1.21
N GLN A 130 -0.26 16.21 -0.81
CA GLN A 130 -1.21 17.32 -0.83
C GLN A 130 -1.35 17.85 -2.27
N PRO A 131 -2.52 18.40 -2.63
CA PRO A 131 -2.66 19.07 -3.93
C PRO A 131 -1.64 20.22 -4.02
N PRO A 132 -1.16 20.57 -5.23
CA PRO A 132 -0.29 21.73 -5.41
C PRO A 132 -0.95 22.98 -4.81
N GLU A 133 -0.21 23.75 -4.00
CA GLU A 133 -0.67 25.01 -3.43
C GLU A 133 -1.23 25.91 -4.54
N GLY A 134 -2.50 26.33 -4.42
CA GLY A 134 -3.18 27.16 -5.41
C GLY A 134 -4.65 26.85 -5.69
N LEU A 135 -5.24 25.83 -5.06
CA LEU A 135 -6.67 25.54 -5.15
C LEU A 135 -7.29 25.61 -3.74
N PHE A 136 -7.62 26.84 -3.34
CA PHE A 136 -8.37 27.23 -2.14
C PHE A 136 -7.68 26.92 -0.81
N ASP A 137 -6.93 27.89 -0.28
CA ASP A 137 -6.75 28.00 1.17
C ASP A 137 -8.16 28.19 1.76
N VAL A 138 -8.68 27.15 2.40
CA VAL A 138 -9.83 27.32 3.28
C VAL A 138 -9.27 27.98 4.53
N ASP A 139 -9.63 29.25 4.76
CA ASP A 139 -9.34 29.94 6.02
C ASP A 139 -9.66 28.99 7.19
N GLU A 140 -8.71 28.75 8.09
CA GLU A 140 -8.90 27.90 9.27
C GLU A 140 -10.12 28.34 10.10
N ASP A 141 -10.50 29.62 10.03
CA ASP A 141 -11.67 30.21 10.67
C ASP A 141 -13.02 29.82 10.01
N LEU A 142 -13.00 29.20 8.82
CA LEU A 142 -14.17 28.71 8.08
C LEU A 142 -14.24 27.18 7.98
N ALA A 143 -13.27 26.46 8.55
CA ALA A 143 -13.24 25.01 8.54
C ALA A 143 -14.33 24.43 9.47
N THR A 144 -15.31 23.74 8.90
CA THR A 144 -16.33 23.00 9.69
C THR A 144 -15.69 21.90 10.53
N GLU A 145 -16.29 21.52 11.67
CA GLU A 145 -15.85 20.36 12.48
C GLU A 145 -15.73 19.07 11.65
N GLU A 146 -16.52 18.93 10.58
CA GLU A 146 -16.42 17.84 9.60
C GLU A 146 -15.11 17.91 8.78
N TYR A 147 -14.64 19.10 8.40
CA TYR A 147 -13.36 19.31 7.71
C TYR A 147 -12.16 19.07 8.65
N LEU A 148 -12.25 19.52 9.91
CA LEU A 148 -11.25 19.27 10.95
C LEU A 148 -11.19 17.79 11.35
N GLY A 149 -12.34 17.10 11.46
CA GLY A 149 -12.40 15.66 11.71
C GLY A 149 -11.93 14.77 10.54
N LEU A 150 -11.89 15.32 9.33
CA LEU A 150 -11.31 14.69 8.14
C LEU A 150 -9.78 14.83 8.08
N HIS A 151 -9.22 15.85 8.73
CA HIS A 151 -7.78 16.12 8.87
C HIS A 151 -7.27 15.83 10.29
N GLU A 152 -8.06 15.17 11.13
CA GLU A 152 -7.63 14.67 12.42
C GLU A 152 -6.44 13.74 12.16
N VAL A 153 -5.26 14.22 12.56
CA VAL A 153 -3.97 13.58 12.29
C VAL A 153 -3.99 12.22 12.97
N PHE A 154 -3.56 11.16 12.28
CA PHE A 154 -3.22 9.92 12.97
C PHE A 154 -1.96 10.19 13.77
N GLU A 155 -2.11 10.74 14.97
CA GLU A 155 -1.01 11.04 15.89
C GLU A 155 -0.13 9.80 16.10
N GLU A 156 -0.71 8.60 16.02
CA GLU A 156 0.00 7.33 16.12
C GLU A 156 1.03 7.14 14.99
N LEU A 157 0.75 7.65 13.79
CA LEU A 157 1.70 7.68 12.67
C LEU A 157 2.67 8.86 12.78
N GLY A 158 2.28 9.94 13.42
CA GLY A 158 3.04 11.19 13.50
C GLY A 158 2.77 12.11 12.30
N ALA A 159 2.70 13.42 12.57
CA ALA A 159 2.29 14.43 11.60
C ALA A 159 3.23 14.55 10.38
N SER A 160 4.52 14.22 10.54
CA SER A 160 5.50 14.24 9.44
C SER A 160 5.41 13.02 8.53
N THR A 161 4.72 11.96 8.95
CA THR A 161 4.69 10.70 8.21
C THR A 161 3.93 10.85 6.90
N ARG A 162 4.49 10.31 5.82
CA ARG A 162 3.86 10.28 4.49
C ARG A 162 3.49 8.86 4.11
N LEU A 163 2.46 8.69 3.29
CA LEU A 163 2.11 7.38 2.73
C LEU A 163 2.92 7.08 1.49
N VAL A 164 3.55 5.91 1.48
CA VAL A 164 3.88 5.21 0.24
C VAL A 164 2.87 4.10 0.04
N CYS A 165 2.12 4.17 -1.06
CA CYS A 165 1.08 3.20 -1.31
C CYS A 165 1.64 2.01 -2.10
N VAL A 166 1.36 0.79 -1.62
CA VAL A 166 1.68 -0.46 -2.32
C VAL A 166 0.40 -0.97 -2.97
N PHE A 167 0.17 -0.56 -4.23
CA PHE A 167 -1.01 -0.92 -5.01
C PHE A 167 -0.81 -2.25 -5.74
N PHE A 168 -1.77 -3.16 -5.63
CA PHE A 168 -1.69 -4.44 -6.32
C PHE A 168 -3.04 -4.98 -6.76
N THR A 169 -3.00 -5.89 -7.74
CA THR A 169 -4.16 -6.71 -8.09
C THR A 169 -3.84 -8.15 -7.77
N ALA A 170 -4.82 -8.87 -7.25
CA ALA A 170 -4.65 -10.27 -6.93
C ALA A 170 -5.97 -11.02 -7.00
N ASP A 171 -5.98 -12.31 -7.30
CA ASP A 171 -7.13 -13.19 -7.08
C ASP A 171 -6.71 -14.50 -6.41
N ALA A 172 -7.68 -15.33 -6.03
CA ALA A 172 -7.40 -16.52 -5.24
C ALA A 172 -6.78 -17.61 -6.11
N GLU A 173 -7.06 -17.59 -7.41
CA GLU A 173 -6.73 -18.63 -8.37
C GLU A 173 -5.39 -18.38 -9.08
N ASN A 174 -5.08 -17.11 -9.40
CA ASN A 174 -3.93 -16.69 -10.19
C ASN A 174 -2.88 -15.91 -9.40
N GLY A 175 -3.14 -15.63 -8.12
CA GLY A 175 -2.19 -14.92 -7.26
C GLY A 175 -2.11 -13.43 -7.54
N ILE A 176 -0.92 -12.85 -7.34
CA ILE A 176 -0.65 -11.43 -7.56
C ILE A 176 -0.36 -11.21 -9.05
N HIS A 177 -1.10 -10.31 -9.72
CA HIS A 177 -0.86 -10.03 -11.15
C HIS A 177 0.08 -8.85 -11.40
N ALA A 178 0.02 -7.85 -10.53
CA ALA A 178 0.77 -6.61 -10.69
C ALA A 178 0.97 -5.93 -9.34
N ILE A 179 2.13 -5.33 -9.16
CA ILE A 179 2.52 -4.58 -7.96
C ILE A 179 3.08 -3.24 -8.43
N HIS A 180 2.56 -2.17 -7.84
CA HIS A 180 3.06 -0.83 -8.01
C HIS A 180 3.25 -0.22 -6.63
N TRP A 181 4.26 0.62 -6.51
CA TRP A 181 4.35 1.51 -5.36
C TRP A 181 4.62 2.94 -5.80
N GLY A 182 4.30 3.88 -4.93
CA GLY A 182 4.43 5.28 -5.25
C GLY A 182 3.61 6.18 -4.35
N ASP A 183 3.58 7.43 -4.78
CA ASP A 183 2.81 8.51 -4.18
C ASP A 183 1.42 8.52 -4.84
N ALA A 184 0.35 8.49 -4.04
CA ALA A 184 -1.02 8.45 -4.54
C ALA A 184 -1.86 9.53 -3.87
N HIS A 185 -2.29 10.52 -4.64
CA HIS A 185 -3.24 11.54 -4.21
C HIS A 185 -4.67 11.04 -4.46
N LEU A 186 -5.52 11.00 -3.42
CA LEU A 186 -6.91 10.58 -3.54
C LEU A 186 -7.80 11.74 -3.95
N GLU A 187 -8.40 11.64 -5.13
CA GLU A 187 -9.31 12.64 -5.68
C GLU A 187 -10.73 12.54 -5.07
N PRO A 188 -11.53 13.63 -5.10
CA PRO A 188 -12.92 13.62 -4.62
C PRO A 188 -13.80 12.57 -5.29
N ASP A 189 -13.54 12.23 -6.57
CA ASP A 189 -14.29 11.21 -7.33
C ASP A 189 -13.84 9.76 -7.05
N ARG A 190 -12.94 9.58 -6.07
CA ARG A 190 -12.31 8.32 -5.64
C ARG A 190 -11.28 7.75 -6.61
N THR A 191 -10.85 8.51 -7.62
CA THR A 191 -9.67 8.16 -8.41
C THR A 191 -8.39 8.55 -7.70
N PHE A 192 -7.26 8.21 -8.32
CA PHE A 192 -5.95 8.59 -7.84
C PHE A 192 -5.19 9.34 -8.91
N THR A 193 -4.59 10.45 -8.52
CA THR A 193 -3.51 11.10 -9.25
C THR A 193 -2.18 10.60 -8.73
N TRP A 194 -1.20 10.43 -9.61
CA TRP A 194 0.06 9.75 -9.32
C TRP A 194 1.25 10.70 -9.52
N PRO A 195 1.68 11.46 -8.49
CA PRO A 195 2.90 12.25 -8.57
C PRO A 195 4.12 11.40 -8.94
N TYR A 196 4.19 10.19 -8.40
CA TYR A 196 5.16 9.18 -8.78
C TYR A 196 4.58 7.78 -8.66
N ARG A 197 4.98 6.90 -9.57
CA ARG A 197 4.71 5.47 -9.49
C ARG A 197 5.79 4.70 -10.22
N GLU A 198 6.08 3.52 -9.72
CA GLU A 198 6.86 2.53 -10.46
C GLU A 198 6.30 1.12 -10.21
N GLN A 199 6.60 0.23 -11.14
CA GLN A 199 6.18 -1.16 -11.08
C GLN A 199 7.26 -1.99 -10.41
N LEU A 200 6.86 -2.81 -9.44
CA LEU A 200 7.72 -3.83 -8.84
C LEU A 200 7.54 -5.17 -9.57
N PRO A 201 8.57 -6.03 -9.60
CA PRO A 201 8.42 -7.37 -10.15
C PRO A 201 7.40 -8.16 -9.32
N VAL A 202 6.78 -9.16 -9.94
CA VAL A 202 5.95 -10.13 -9.21
C VAL A 202 6.84 -11.32 -8.84
N ALA A 203 6.89 -11.64 -7.54
CA ALA A 203 7.58 -12.84 -7.07
C ALA A 203 6.73 -14.10 -7.33
N PRO A 204 7.36 -15.25 -7.62
CA PRO A 204 6.64 -16.51 -7.73
C PRO A 204 5.96 -16.85 -6.40
N VAL A 205 4.75 -17.40 -6.48
CA VAL A 205 4.06 -17.94 -5.31
C VAL A 205 4.67 -19.29 -4.97
N GLN A 206 5.14 -19.44 -3.72
CA GLN A 206 5.38 -20.76 -3.16
C GLN A 206 4.03 -21.29 -2.66
N MET A 207 3.42 -22.19 -3.43
CA MET A 207 2.26 -22.95 -2.99
C MET A 207 2.78 -24.22 -2.31
N GLU A 208 2.51 -24.37 -1.02
CA GLU A 208 2.74 -25.62 -0.27
C GLU A 208 1.60 -26.63 -0.53
#